data_AF-A0A7S0C6H9-F1
#
_entry.id   AF-A0A7S0C6H9-F1
#
_cell.length_a   1.000
_cell.length_b   1.000
_cell.length_c   1.000
_cell.angle_alpha   90.00
_cell.angle_beta   90.00
_cell.angle_gamma   90.00
#
_symmetry.space_group_name_H-M   'P 1'
#
loop_
_entity.id
_entity.type
_entity.pdbx_description
1 polymer ?
#
loop_
_entity_poly.entity_id
_entity_poly.type
_entity_poly.pdbx_seq_one_letter_code
_entity_poly.pdbx_strand_id
1 'polypeptide(L)'
;GDRAELLLRKMQRLYQLGNDEVQPDTITYNTVLSAFSAANDIDRYFTKDPLKVTELRKFNANRAEILLHEMSVEYKKGNSKSRPNVRSYNAILKILSKSGC
;
A
#
# COMPACT_ATOMS: atom_id res chain seq x y z
N GLY A 1 3.49 2.02 -7.18
CA GLY A 1 2.81 2.52 -5.97
C GLY A 1 1.69 3.47 -6.31
N ASP A 2 2.01 4.70 -6.74
CA ASP A 2 1.07 5.83 -6.79
C ASP A 2 -0.25 5.58 -7.50
N ARG A 3 -0.19 5.07 -8.73
CA ARG A 3 -1.40 4.77 -9.51
C ARG A 3 -2.27 3.71 -8.85
N ALA A 4 -1.66 2.70 -8.22
CA ALA A 4 -2.39 1.66 -7.52
C ALA A 4 -3.08 2.22 -6.28
N GLU A 5 -2.41 3.09 -5.51
CA GLU A 5 -3.05 3.76 -4.37
C GLU A 5 -4.19 4.67 -4.82
N LEU A 6 -4.02 5.47 -5.89
CA LEU A 6 -5.09 6.32 -6.42
C LEU A 6 -6.34 5.53 -6.79
N LEU A 7 -6.18 4.32 -7.35
CA LEU A 7 -7.30 3.44 -7.64
C LEU A 7 -7.96 2.90 -6.37
N LEU A 8 -7.18 2.53 -5.34
CA LEU A 8 -7.73 2.18 -4.03
C LEU A 8 -8.52 3.34 -3.41
N ARG A 9 -8.00 4.57 -3.46
CA ARG A 9 -8.73 5.77 -3.00
C ARG A 9 -10.04 5.96 -3.77
N LYS A 10 -10.04 5.69 -5.08
CA LYS A 10 -11.25 5.74 -5.91
C LYS A 10 -12.26 4.66 -5.48
N MET A 11 -11.83 3.42 -5.23
CA MET A 11 -12.69 2.35 -4.73
C MET A 11 -13.31 2.73 -3.38
N GLN A 12 -12.50 3.24 -2.43
CA GLN A 12 -12.97 3.73 -1.13
C GLN A 12 -14.05 4.81 -1.28
N ARG A 13 -13.84 5.79 -2.18
CA ARG A 13 -14.83 6.85 -2.45
C ARG A 13 -16.12 6.31 -3.06
N LEU A 14 -16.03 5.40 -4.04
CA LEU A 14 -17.22 4.83 -4.68
C LEU A 14 -18.04 4.01 -3.67
N TYR A 15 -17.37 3.27 -2.78
CA TYR A 15 -18.02 2.58 -1.67
C TYR A 15 -18.74 3.55 -0.73
N GLN A 16 -18.09 4.65 -0.35
CA GLN A 16 -18.72 5.71 0.47
C GLN A 16 -19.93 6.36 -0.21
N LEU A 17 -20.01 6.34 -1.54
CA LEU A 17 -21.15 6.82 -2.33
C LEU A 17 -22.27 5.77 -2.49
N GLY A 18 -22.16 4.62 -1.82
CA GLY A 18 -23.19 3.57 -1.81
C GLY A 18 -22.98 2.45 -2.83
N ASN A 19 -21.81 2.37 -3.50
CA ASN A 19 -21.48 1.22 -4.33
C ASN A 19 -20.80 0.12 -3.51
N ASP A 20 -21.60 -0.77 -2.92
CA ASP A 20 -21.12 -1.86 -2.06
C ASP A 20 -20.24 -2.88 -2.80
N GLU A 21 -20.38 -3.01 -4.13
CA GLU A 21 -19.63 -3.99 -4.93
C GLU A 21 -18.13 -3.68 -5.01
N VAL A 22 -17.74 -2.43 -4.76
CA VAL A 22 -16.35 -1.96 -4.87
C VAL A 22 -15.68 -1.72 -3.52
N GLN A 23 -16.27 -2.23 -2.42
CA GLN A 23 -15.66 -2.18 -1.11
C GLN A 23 -14.26 -2.83 -1.16
N PRO A 24 -13.19 -2.11 -0.78
CA PRO A 24 -11.85 -2.69 -0.77
C PRO A 24 -11.73 -3.86 0.21
N ASP A 25 -11.00 -4.87 -0.22
CA ASP A 25 -10.75 -6.09 0.55
C ASP A 25 -9.25 -6.36 0.72
N THR A 26 -8.94 -7.49 1.34
CA THR A 26 -7.57 -7.92 1.60
C THR A 26 -6.74 -8.04 0.32
N ILE A 27 -7.33 -8.48 -0.78
CA ILE A 27 -6.64 -8.60 -2.07
C ILE A 27 -6.31 -7.22 -2.62
N THR A 28 -7.25 -6.29 -2.52
CA THR A 28 -7.10 -4.90 -2.98
C THR A 28 -5.94 -4.21 -2.26
N TYR A 29 -5.92 -4.24 -0.92
CA TYR A 29 -4.84 -3.67 -0.12
C TYR A 29 -3.48 -4.32 -0.41
N ASN A 30 -3.41 -5.66 -0.45
CA ASN A 30 -2.18 -6.39 -0.74
C ASN A 30 -1.62 -6.08 -2.14
N THR A 31 -2.49 -5.82 -3.10
CA THR A 31 -2.11 -5.43 -4.46
C THR A 31 -1.39 -4.09 -4.47
N VAL A 32 -1.91 -3.09 -3.74
CA VAL A 32 -1.27 -1.78 -3.61
C VAL A 32 0.08 -1.87 -2.89
N LEU A 33 0.14 -2.63 -1.79
CA LEU A 33 1.40 -2.88 -1.06
C LEU A 33 2.46 -3.53 -1.98
N SER A 34 2.06 -4.53 -2.76
CA SER A 34 2.94 -5.18 -3.73
C SER A 34 3.45 -4.19 -4.79
N ALA A 35 2.61 -3.26 -5.23
CA ALA A 35 2.99 -2.21 -6.18
C ALA A 35 3.96 -1.16 -5.59
N PHE A 36 4.00 -0.95 -4.28
CA PHE A 36 5.06 -0.18 -3.62
C PHE A 36 6.36 -0.97 -3.55
N SER A 37 6.29 -2.26 -3.21
CA SER A 37 7.48 -3.12 -3.16
C SER A 37 8.20 -3.22 -4.51
N ALA A 38 7.43 -3.31 -5.60
CA ALA A 38 7.95 -3.33 -6.97
C ALA A 38 8.51 -1.97 -7.41
N ALA A 39 7.95 -0.85 -6.94
CA ALA A 39 8.50 0.48 -7.23
C ALA A 39 9.92 0.61 -6.66
N ASN A 40 10.14 0.15 -5.43
CA ASN A 40 11.46 0.18 -4.79
C ASN A 40 12.54 -0.62 -5.55
N ASP A 41 12.14 -1.62 -6.35
CA ASP A 41 13.05 -2.42 -7.19
C ASP A 41 13.54 -1.66 -8.42
N ILE A 42 12.74 -0.72 -8.93
CA ILE A 42 13.04 0.04 -10.15
C ILE A 42 13.51 1.48 -9.89
N ASP A 43 13.44 1.98 -8.65
CA ASP A 43 13.87 3.36 -8.30
C ASP A 43 15.29 3.72 -8.79
N ARG A 44 16.23 2.77 -8.68
CA ARG A 44 17.62 2.96 -9.13
C ARG A 44 17.77 3.12 -10.65
N TYR A 45 16.77 2.71 -11.42
CA TYR A 45 16.74 2.88 -12.87
C TYR A 45 16.39 4.33 -13.26
N PHE A 46 15.49 4.97 -12.51
CA PHE A 46 15.00 6.32 -12.83
C PHE A 46 15.90 7.44 -12.33
N THR A 47 16.61 7.23 -11.23
CA THR A 47 17.55 8.23 -10.71
C THR A 47 18.81 7.56 -10.16
N LYS A 48 19.97 8.10 -10.57
CA LYS A 48 21.29 7.69 -10.07
C LYS A 48 21.69 8.42 -8.79
N ASP A 49 20.94 9.47 -8.41
CA ASP A 49 21.15 10.22 -7.17
C ASP A 49 20.72 9.37 -5.96
N PRO A 50 21.67 8.91 -5.11
CA PRO A 50 21.36 8.02 -3.99
C PRO A 50 20.46 8.65 -2.92
N LEU A 51 20.52 9.97 -2.75
CA LEU A 51 19.68 10.68 -1.80
C LEU A 51 18.21 10.62 -2.24
N LYS A 52 17.94 10.89 -3.52
CA LYS A 52 16.60 10.79 -4.08
C LYS A 52 16.03 9.37 -4.01
N VAL A 53 16.83 8.35 -4.28
CA VAL A 53 16.39 6.95 -4.14
C VAL A 53 15.99 6.65 -2.70
N THR A 54 16.77 7.10 -1.73
CA THR A 54 16.50 6.85 -0.31
C THR A 54 15.22 7.53 0.15
N GLU A 55 15.02 8.80 -0.22
CA GLU A 55 13.80 9.54 0.10
C GLU A 55 12.55 8.92 -0.53
N LEU A 56 12.60 8.50 -1.80
CA LEU A 56 11.49 7.81 -2.46
C LEU A 56 11.10 6.51 -1.74
N ARG A 57 12.09 5.72 -1.32
CA ARG A 57 11.82 4.45 -0.65
C ARG A 57 11.23 4.64 0.74
N LYS A 58 11.73 5.62 1.51
CA LYS A 58 11.14 6.01 2.81
C LYS A 58 9.71 6.52 2.64
N PHE A 59 9.47 7.33 1.62
CA PHE A 59 8.13 7.81 1.29
C PHE A 59 7.17 6.67 0.96
N ASN A 60 7.60 5.70 0.14
CA ASN A 60 6.81 4.50 -0.15
C ASN A 60 6.57 3.64 1.10
N ALA A 61 7.56 3.52 1.99
CA ALA A 61 7.44 2.78 3.24
C ALA A 61 6.37 3.39 4.17
N ASN A 62 6.44 4.70 4.42
CA ASN A 62 5.47 5.41 5.24
C ASN A 62 4.04 5.23 4.72
N ARG A 63 3.83 5.35 3.40
CA ARG A 63 2.51 5.15 2.78
C ARG A 63 2.02 3.71 2.90
N ALA A 64 2.93 2.75 2.76
CA ALA A 64 2.59 1.35 2.94
C ALA A 64 2.13 1.08 4.38
N GLU A 65 2.83 1.61 5.39
CA GLU A 65 2.42 1.51 6.80
C GLU A 65 1.04 2.11 7.06
N ILE A 66 0.79 3.31 6.51
CA ILE A 66 -0.52 3.96 6.59
C ILE A 66 -1.60 3.04 5.98
N LEU A 67 -1.35 2.43 4.83
CA LEU A 67 -2.30 1.50 4.21
C LEU A 67 -2.56 0.25 5.05
N LEU A 68 -1.54 -0.33 5.69
CA LEU A 68 -1.73 -1.47 6.61
C LEU A 68 -2.56 -1.05 7.84
N HIS A 69 -2.32 0.15 8.36
CA HIS A 69 -3.11 0.70 9.45
C HIS A 69 -4.57 0.93 9.02
N GLU A 70 -4.81 1.54 7.86
CA GLU A 70 -6.16 1.71 7.30
C GLU A 70 -6.89 0.38 7.12
N MET A 71 -6.23 -0.62 6.55
CA MET A 71 -6.75 -1.97 6.41
C MET A 71 -7.21 -2.55 7.75
N SER A 72 -6.42 -2.32 8.81
CA SER A 72 -6.74 -2.73 10.18
C SER A 72 -7.93 -1.96 10.77
N VAL A 73 -8.03 -0.66 10.48
CA VAL A 73 -9.13 0.19 10.92
C VAL A 73 -10.44 -0.23 10.23
N GLU A 74 -10.43 -0.45 8.93
CA GLU A 74 -11.62 -0.91 8.19
C GLU A 74 -12.10 -2.27 8.68
N TYR A 75 -11.19 -3.18 9.00
CA TYR A 75 -11.55 -4.47 9.61
C TYR A 75 -12.27 -4.28 10.95
N LYS A 76 -11.75 -3.40 11.82
CA LYS A 76 -12.39 -3.08 13.11
C LYS A 76 -13.75 -2.40 12.97
N LYS A 77 -13.99 -1.67 11.89
CA LYS A 77 -15.29 -1.06 11.56
C LYS A 77 -16.33 -2.07 11.04
N GLY A 78 -15.94 -3.33 10.83
CA GLY A 78 -16.84 -4.39 10.39
C GLY A 78 -16.58 -4.89 8.96
N ASN A 79 -15.61 -4.33 8.23
CA ASN A 79 -15.19 -4.87 6.94
C ASN A 79 -14.35 -6.14 7.15
N SER A 80 -15.02 -7.26 7.41
CA SER A 80 -14.37 -8.56 7.60
C SER A 80 -13.49 -8.99 6.42
N LYS A 81 -13.79 -8.51 5.20
CA LYS A 81 -13.01 -8.77 3.99
C LYS A 81 -11.67 -8.03 3.96
N SER A 82 -11.47 -6.98 4.74
CA SER A 82 -10.21 -6.23 4.82
C SER A 82 -9.28 -6.66 5.96
N ARG A 83 -9.44 -7.88 6.50
CA ARG A 83 -8.59 -8.37 7.60
C ARG A 83 -7.09 -8.45 7.20
N PRO A 84 -6.19 -7.72 7.89
CA PRO A 84 -4.74 -7.89 7.73
C PRO A 84 -4.31 -9.35 7.92
N ASN A 85 -3.36 -9.81 7.10
CA ASN A 85 -2.88 -11.18 7.15
C ASN A 85 -1.36 -11.26 6.90
N VAL A 86 -0.79 -12.46 6.95
CA VAL A 86 0.64 -12.68 6.77
C VAL A 86 1.18 -12.05 5.47
N ARG A 87 0.38 -12.02 4.39
CA ARG A 87 0.80 -11.38 3.13
C ARG A 87 0.93 -9.87 3.26
N SER A 88 0.01 -9.20 3.95
CA SER A 88 0.08 -7.74 4.14
C SER A 88 1.30 -7.34 4.97
N TYR A 89 1.58 -8.09 6.04
CA TYR A 89 2.78 -7.86 6.87
C TYR A 89 4.08 -8.17 6.11
N ASN A 90 4.15 -9.29 5.38
CA ASN A 90 5.34 -9.63 4.59
C ASN A 90 5.62 -8.58 3.50
N ALA A 91 4.58 -8.02 2.88
CA ALA A 91 4.73 -6.95 1.91
C ALA A 91 5.35 -5.70 2.54
N ILE A 92 4.88 -5.30 3.72
CA ILE A 92 5.43 -4.16 4.48
C ILE A 92 6.89 -4.39 4.85
N LEU A 93 7.22 -5.56 5.40
CA LEU A 93 8.61 -5.92 5.74
C LEU A 93 9.53 -5.84 4.52
N LYS A 94 9.05 -6.28 3.35
CA LYS A 94 9.81 -6.19 2.10
C LYS A 94 9.97 -4.75 1.60
N ILE A 95 9.04 -3.85 1.89
CA ILE A 95 9.14 -2.44 1.54
C ILE A 95 10.15 -1.75 2.45
N LEU A 96 10.04 -1.98 3.77
CA LEU A 96 10.91 -1.42 4.80
C LEU A 96 12.36 -1.87 4.65
N SER A 97 12.59 -3.16 4.37
CA SER A 97 13.95 -3.68 4.15
C SER A 97 14.68 -3.00 2.99
N LYS A 98 13.93 -2.42 2.04
CA LYS A 98 14.50 -1.70 0.90
C LYS A 98 14.67 -0.21 1.17
N SER A 99 13.92 0.38 2.12
CA SER A 99 14.03 1.80 2.49
C SER A 99 15.17 2.12 3.43
N GLY A 100 15.81 1.10 4.03
CA GLY A 100 16.91 1.29 4.96
C GLY A 100 16.48 1.80 6.33
N CYS A 101 15.22 1.50 6.71
CA CYS A 101 14.66 1.74 8.04
C CYS A 101 14.57 0.43 8.83
#